data_AF-A0A1Z9RWN6-F1
#
_entry.id   AF-A0A1Z9RWN6-F1
#
_cell.length_a   1.000
_cell.length_b   1.000
_cell.length_c   1.000
_cell.angle_alpha   90.00
_cell.angle_beta   90.00
_cell.angle_gamma   90.00
#
_symmetry.space_group_name_H-M   'P 1'
#
loop_
_entity.id
_entity.type
_entity.pdbx_description
1 polymer ?
#
loop_
_entity_poly.entity_id
_entity_poly.type
_entity_poly.pdbx_seq_one_letter_code
_entity_poly.pdbx_strand_id
1 'polypeptide(L)' 'MSTVKINKKETYCIVSAFADDITDFTDTIQSLLNDGWYVMGGVSAANSMLYQTLTKNEK' A
#
# COMPACT_ATOMS: atom_id res chain seq x y z
N MET A 1 17.17 5.41 -0.92
CA MET A 1 16.04 6.35 -1.12
C MET A 1 14.84 5.47 -1.32
N SER A 2 13.93 5.42 -0.36
CA SER A 2 12.78 4.51 -0.40
C SER A 2 11.92 4.81 -1.63
N THR A 3 11.67 3.79 -2.45
CA THR A 3 10.96 3.93 -3.73
C THR A 3 9.46 3.66 -3.59
N VAL A 4 8.91 3.86 -2.39
CA VAL A 4 7.50 3.63 -2.11
C VAL A 4 6.68 4.76 -2.72
N LYS A 5 5.75 4.40 -3.61
CA LYS A 5 4.78 5.31 -4.23
C LYS A 5 3.40 5.07 -3.62
N ILE A 6 2.81 6.14 -3.09
CA ILE A 6 1.49 6.12 -2.49
C ILE A 6 0.54 6.91 -3.38
N ASN A 7 -0.41 6.22 -4.00
CA ASN A 7 -1.48 6.83 -4.80
C ASN A 7 -2.77 6.81 -3.98
N LYS A 8 -2.99 7.87 -3.21
CA LYS A 8 -4.18 8.06 -2.39
C LYS A 8 -5.26 8.82 -3.17
N LYS A 9 -6.47 8.27 -3.21
CA LYS A 9 -7.69 8.90 -3.73
C LYS A 9 -8.74 8.96 -2.62
N GLU A 10 -9.87 9.58 -2.88
CA GLU A 10 -10.93 9.80 -1.88
C GLU A 10 -11.47 8.50 -1.28
N THR A 11 -11.53 7.42 -2.08
CA THR A 11 -12.11 6.14 -1.65
C THR A 11 -11.11 4.98 -1.62
N TYR A 12 -10.01 5.06 -2.36
CA TYR A 12 -9.01 3.99 -2.45
C TYR A 12 -7.59 4.55 -2.36
N CYS A 13 -6.66 3.72 -1.88
CA CYS A 13 -5.24 4.01 -1.80
C CYS A 13 -4.46 2.85 -2.39
N ILE A 14 -3.52 3.13 -3.29
CA ILE A 14 -2.65 2.12 -3.89
C ILE A 14 -1.22 2.42 -3.46
N VAL A 15 -0.63 1.52 -2.69
CA VAL A 15 0.77 1.58 -2.30
C VAL A 15 1.53 0.66 -3.24
N SER A 16 2.61 1.16 -3.84
CA SER A 16 3.52 0.33 -4.61
C SER A 16 4.98 0.60 -4.22
N ALA A 17 5.79 -0.45 -4.18
CA ALA A 17 7.20 -0.35 -3.80
C ALA A 17 8.00 -1.45 -4.47
N PHE A 18 9.32 -1.30 -4.57
CA PHE A 18 10.17 -2.44 -4.93
C PHE A 18 10.22 -3.46 -3.80
N ALA A 19 10.40 -4.74 -4.14
CA ALA A 19 10.55 -5.83 -3.18
C ALA A 19 11.78 -5.65 -2.27
N ASP A 20 12.81 -4.93 -2.74
CA ASP A 20 13.96 -4.52 -1.93
C ASP A 20 13.57 -3.56 -0.79
N ASP A 21 12.55 -2.72 -1.02
CA ASP A 21 12.02 -1.75 -0.06
C ASP A 21 10.82 -2.32 0.75
N ILE A 22 10.74 -3.65 0.93
CA ILE A 22 9.58 -4.30 1.56
C ILE A 22 9.30 -3.83 2.99
N THR A 23 10.34 -3.44 3.73
CA THR A 23 10.20 -2.90 5.09
C THR A 23 9.46 -1.56 5.06
N ASP A 24 9.87 -0.66 4.16
CA ASP A 24 9.28 0.67 3.98
C ASP A 24 7.84 0.58 3.45
N PHE A 25 7.59 -0.39 2.57
CA PHE A 25 6.26 -0.76 2.09
C PHE A 25 5.35 -1.23 3.23
N THR A 26 5.84 -2.13 4.09
CA THR A 26 5.07 -2.67 5.21
C THR A 26 4.77 -1.60 6.24
N ASP A 27 5.75 -0.73 6.55
CA ASP A 27 5.59 0.39 7.47
C ASP A 27 4.52 1.38 6.95
N THR A 28 4.57 1.69 5.66
CA THR A 28 3.57 2.54 4.99
C THR A 28 2.16 1.93 5.10
N ILE A 29 2.01 0.62 4.85
CA ILE A 29 0.72 -0.07 4.96
C ILE A 29 0.23 -0.05 6.41
N GLN A 30 1.09 -0.33 7.39
CA GLN A 30 0.73 -0.28 8.81
C GLN A 30 0.31 1.13 9.24
N SER A 31 1.00 2.17 8.76
CA SER A 31 0.63 3.56 9.01
C SER A 31 -0.76 3.90 8.44
N LEU A 32 -1.06 3.42 7.23
CA LEU A 32 -2.39 3.57 6.61
C LEU A 32 -3.47 2.79 7.37
N LEU A 33 -3.18 1.57 7.82
CA LEU A 33 -4.10 0.80 8.68
C LEU A 33 -4.43 1.55 9.97
N ASN A 34 -3.44 2.18 10.61
CA ASN A 34 -3.66 3.03 11.79
C ASN A 34 -4.45 4.32 11.48
N ASP A 35 -4.34 4.88 10.26
CA ASP A 35 -5.14 6.03 9.78
C ASP A 35 -6.61 5.65 9.44
N GLY A 36 -6.97 4.37 9.61
CA GLY A 36 -8.31 3.84 9.36
C GLY A 36 -8.54 3.41 7.91
N TRP A 37 -7.46 3.10 7.17
CA TRP A 37 -7.57 2.42 5.88
C TRP A 37 -7.67 0.91 6.11
N TYR A 38 -8.42 0.25 5.24
CA TYR A 38 -8.58 -1.19 5.22
C TYR A 38 -7.90 -1.76 4.00
N VAL A 39 -7.16 -2.85 4.18
CA VAL A 39 -6.52 -3.54 3.06
C VAL A 39 -7.61 -4.16 2.18
N MET A 40 -7.69 -3.72 0.93
CA MET A 40 -8.67 -4.18 -0.04
C MET A 40 -8.00 -5.19 -0.96
N GLY A 41 -8.21 -6.48 -0.73
CA GLY A 41 -7.60 -7.57 -1.50
C GLY A 41 -6.19 -7.96 -1.04
N GLY A 42 -5.47 -8.72 -1.87
CA GLY A 42 -4.13 -9.23 -1.56
C GLY A 42 -2.99 -8.38 -2.12
N VAL A 43 -1.75 -8.69 -1.71
CA VAL A 43 -0.54 -8.11 -2.30
C VAL A 43 -0.34 -8.70 -3.69
N SER A 44 -0.24 -7.83 -4.70
CA SER A 44 0.17 -8.22 -6.05
C SER A 44 1.65 -7.90 -6.24
N ALA A 45 2.41 -8.82 -6.84
CA ALA A 45 3.80 -8.60 -7.16
C ALA A 45 4.03 -8.73 -8.67
N ALA A 46 4.65 -7.72 -9.29
CA ALA A 46 5.00 -7.72 -10.70
C ALA A 46 6.34 -7.01 -10.94
N ASN A 47 7.24 -7.61 -11.73
CA ASN A 47 8.55 -7.04 -12.06
C ASN A 47 9.32 -6.49 -10.83
N SER A 48 9.40 -7.28 -9.76
CA SER A 48 10.02 -6.89 -8.50
C SER A 48 9.38 -5.69 -7.79
N MET A 49 8.20 -5.25 -8.21
CA MET A 49 7.37 -4.28 -7.48
C MET A 49 6.19 -4.98 -6.81
N LEU A 50 5.96 -4.64 -5.55
CA LEU A 50 4.80 -4.98 -4.76
C LEU A 50 3.75 -3.88 -4.91
N TYR A 51 2.49 -4.29 -4.93
CA TYR A 51 1.32 -3.43 -5.02
C TYR A 51 0.32 -3.90 -3.98
N GLN A 52 -0.10 -2.98 -3.11
CA GLN A 52 -1.20 -3.19 -2.17
C GLN A 52 -2.26 -2.13 -2.40
N THR A 53 -3.50 -2.60 -2.53
CA THR A 53 -4.68 -1.74 -2.55
C THR A 53 -5.30 -1.68 -1.16
N LEU A 54 -5.71 -0.49 -0.76
CA LEU A 54 -6.44 -0.19 0.47
C LEU A 54 -7.66 0.67 0.15
N THR A 55 -8.67 0.66 1.01
CA THR A 55 -9.90 1.46 0.93
C THR A 55 -10.16 2.16 2.26
N LYS A 56 -10.76 3.35 2.25
CA LYS A 56 -11.17 4.05 3.50
C LYS A 56 -12.64 3.86 3.83
N ASN A 57 -13.38 3.11 3.03
CA ASN A 57 -14.76 2.74 3.29
C ASN A 57 -14.94 1.22 3.15
N GLU A 58 -15.13 0.52 4.27
CA GLU A 58 -16.05 -0.60 4.28
C GLU A 58 -17.46 0.00 4.26
N LYS A 59 -18.27 -0.43 3.29
CA LYS A 59 -19.69 -0.16 3.28
C LYS A 59 -20.39 -1.29 4.02
#